data_AF-A0A1I3C0D7-F1
#
_entry.id   AF-A0A1I3C0D7-F1
#
_cell.length_a   1.000
_cell.length_b   1.000
_cell.length_c   1.000
_cell.angle_alpha   90.00
_cell.angle_beta   90.00
_cell.angle_gamma   90.00
#
_symmetry.space_group_name_H-M   'P 1'
#
loop_
_entity.id
_entity.type
_entity.pdbx_description
1 polymer ?
#
loop_
_entity_poly.entity_id
_entity_poly.type
_entity_poly.pdbx_seq_one_letter_code
_entity_poly.pdbx_strand_id
1 'polypeptide(L)'
;MVLTYSLARISKDLFAGALCVVALSPLWYLLFLTEGRSGFLSITVAMLLTLVLLRRQALLPVTLTGLAVLPALAGWWWLNPFREPESGEVFTRDITKVNDRLVLWSDALRYSIENFPFGIGPMQFAGDGHIRNASAHNIFLNTAAEWGLPLALALLGLVLYGCWVIVKRSRTMPDQDKPIYACLVMAFVGVMVNAQFSGSHIAPLSSLVMVLAIGAVFGYRDSSQPVPVVDNTSSRGVGPTILWLVMMLALIYLIWAGLELYGLAMESKQRCFEEIGRPYLYPRFWSQGRLECMQMVEPNHWLFSKWSDWL
;
A
#
# COMPACT_ATOMS: atom_id res chain seq x y z
N MET A 1 -8.16 -7.95 8.69
CA MET A 1 -8.39 -6.85 9.65
C MET A 1 -9.86 -6.75 10.07
N VAL A 2 -10.80 -6.37 9.20
CA VAL A 2 -12.19 -6.09 9.60
C VAL A 2 -12.89 -7.31 10.20
N LEU A 3 -12.78 -8.49 9.57
CA LEU A 3 -13.41 -9.72 10.07
C LEU A 3 -12.90 -10.13 11.46
N THR A 4 -11.58 -10.19 11.62
CA THR A 4 -10.94 -10.52 12.90
C THR A 4 -11.18 -9.46 13.98
N TYR A 5 -11.26 -8.19 13.58
CA TYR A 5 -11.58 -7.06 14.46
C TYR A 5 -13.02 -7.16 14.99
N SER A 6 -13.99 -7.40 14.11
CA SER A 6 -15.41 -7.55 14.48
C SER A 6 -15.60 -8.73 15.43
N LEU A 7 -14.95 -9.86 15.16
CA LEU A 7 -14.99 -11.02 16.07
C LEU A 7 -14.34 -10.70 17.42
N ALA A 8 -13.15 -10.09 17.43
CA ALA A 8 -12.47 -9.72 18.67
C ALA A 8 -13.29 -8.74 19.53
N ARG A 9 -14.16 -7.94 18.91
CA ARG A 9 -15.00 -6.93 19.57
C ARG A 9 -16.36 -7.45 20.03
N ILE A 10 -17.02 -8.33 19.26
CA ILE A 10 -18.44 -8.67 19.44
C ILE A 10 -18.62 -9.99 20.21
N SER A 11 -17.97 -11.09 19.78
CA SER A 11 -18.09 -12.39 20.46
C SER A 11 -16.92 -13.31 20.10
N LYS A 12 -16.46 -14.10 21.08
CA LYS A 12 -15.45 -15.17 20.87
C LYS A 12 -16.13 -16.50 20.53
N ASP A 13 -17.13 -16.48 19.67
CA ASP A 13 -17.89 -17.66 19.27
C ASP A 13 -17.13 -18.47 18.21
N LEU A 14 -17.16 -19.80 18.35
CA LEU A 14 -16.53 -20.74 17.43
C LEU A 14 -17.17 -20.66 16.04
N PHE A 15 -18.49 -20.49 15.97
CA PHE A 15 -19.21 -20.37 14.70
C PHE A 15 -18.78 -19.11 13.93
N ALA A 16 -18.73 -17.97 14.63
CA ALA A 16 -18.26 -16.72 14.06
C ALA A 16 -16.76 -16.77 13.68
N GLY A 17 -15.95 -17.50 14.44
CA GLY A 17 -14.56 -17.81 14.10
C GLY A 17 -14.45 -18.62 12.80
N ALA A 18 -15.24 -19.69 12.64
CA ALA A 18 -15.28 -20.48 11.42
C ALA A 18 -15.70 -19.64 10.20
N LEU A 19 -16.70 -18.77 10.35
CA LEU A 19 -17.12 -17.86 9.29
C LEU A 19 -15.99 -16.90 8.88
N CYS A 20 -15.20 -16.39 9.84
CA CYS A 20 -14.03 -15.58 9.55
C CYS A 20 -12.97 -16.36 8.75
N VAL A 21 -12.71 -17.61 9.11
CA VAL A 21 -11.77 -18.48 8.38
C VAL A 21 -12.25 -18.65 6.94
N VAL A 22 -13.50 -19.03 6.72
CA VAL A 22 -14.10 -19.20 5.39
C VAL A 22 -13.97 -17.91 4.58
N ALA A 23 -14.29 -16.75 5.15
CA ALA A 23 -14.21 -15.48 4.45
C ALA A 23 -12.77 -15.02 4.13
N LEU A 24 -11.77 -15.40 4.94
CA LEU A 24 -10.35 -15.11 4.68
C LEU A 24 -9.71 -16.06 3.67
N SER A 25 -10.29 -17.24 3.46
CA SER A 25 -9.72 -18.30 2.62
C SER A 25 -9.56 -17.89 1.15
N PRO A 26 -10.54 -17.21 0.50
CA PRO A 26 -10.37 -16.73 -0.87
C PRO A 26 -9.19 -15.77 -1.03
N LEU A 27 -8.87 -14.96 -0.01
CA LEU A 27 -7.75 -14.02 -0.08
C LEU A 27 -6.40 -14.76 -0.07
N TRP A 28 -6.28 -15.79 0.76
CA TRP A 28 -5.12 -16.69 0.73
C TRP A 28 -5.03 -17.45 -0.59
N TYR A 29 -6.16 -17.94 -1.11
CA TYR A 29 -6.22 -18.64 -2.40
C TYR A 29 -5.70 -17.75 -3.54
N LEU A 30 -6.14 -16.49 -3.58
CA LEU A 30 -5.62 -15.52 -4.55
C LEU A 30 -4.12 -15.26 -4.40
N LEU A 31 -3.58 -15.25 -3.18
CA LEU A 31 -2.13 -15.13 -2.96
C LEU A 31 -1.36 -16.33 -3.52
N PHE A 32 -1.90 -17.55 -3.37
CA PHE A 32 -1.32 -18.76 -3.97
C PHE A 32 -1.40 -18.73 -5.50
N LEU A 33 -2.57 -18.37 -6.06
CA LEU A 33 -2.75 -18.26 -7.51
C LEU A 33 -1.83 -17.21 -8.16
N THR A 34 -1.63 -16.08 -7.50
CA THR A 34 -0.82 -14.97 -8.05
C THR A 34 0.66 -15.05 -7.71
N GLU A 35 1.05 -16.06 -6.93
CA GLU A 35 2.39 -16.20 -6.33
C GLU A 35 2.88 -14.92 -5.65
N GLY A 36 1.98 -14.26 -4.90
CA GLY A 36 2.24 -12.97 -4.27
C GLY A 36 3.24 -13.04 -3.12
N ARG A 37 4.55 -13.13 -3.41
CA ARG A 37 5.64 -13.29 -2.43
C ARG A 37 5.64 -12.22 -1.34
N SER A 38 5.38 -10.96 -1.71
CA SER A 38 5.30 -9.86 -0.74
C SER A 38 4.10 -10.02 0.19
N GLY A 39 2.98 -10.57 -0.30
CA GLY A 39 1.81 -10.91 0.50
C GLY A 39 2.11 -11.98 1.55
N PHE A 40 2.75 -13.08 1.15
CA PHE A 40 3.20 -14.12 2.09
C PHE A 40 4.14 -13.56 3.16
N LEU A 41 5.19 -12.84 2.74
CA LEU A 41 6.16 -12.26 3.66
C LEU A 41 5.49 -11.29 4.64
N SER A 42 4.65 -10.39 4.14
CA SER A 42 4.00 -9.37 4.96
C SER A 42 3.03 -9.96 5.99
N ILE A 43 2.20 -10.93 5.62
CA ILE A 43 1.27 -11.57 6.56
C ILE A 43 2.03 -12.38 7.61
N THR A 44 3.06 -13.12 7.20
CA THR A 44 3.91 -13.89 8.14
C THR A 44 4.62 -12.97 9.12
N VAL A 45 5.29 -11.91 8.64
CA VAL A 45 5.96 -10.92 9.51
C VAL A 45 4.96 -10.22 10.43
N ALA A 46 3.78 -9.85 9.92
CA ALA A 46 2.72 -9.25 10.72
C ALA A 46 2.24 -10.18 11.84
N MET A 47 2.00 -11.46 11.54
CA MET A 47 1.59 -12.45 12.55
C MET A 47 2.67 -12.65 13.61
N LEU A 48 3.92 -12.85 13.20
CA LEU A 48 5.05 -13.07 14.11
C LEU A 48 5.31 -11.86 15.01
N LEU A 49 5.41 -10.65 14.45
CA LEU A 49 5.66 -9.44 15.24
C LEU A 49 4.51 -9.13 16.20
N THR A 50 3.26 -9.32 15.75
CA THR A 50 2.09 -9.10 16.61
C THR A 50 2.06 -10.12 17.75
N LEU A 51 2.38 -11.38 17.47
CA LEU A 51 2.48 -12.43 18.49
C LEU A 51 3.60 -12.15 19.50
N VAL A 52 4.75 -11.67 19.05
CA VAL A 52 5.87 -11.29 19.94
C VAL A 52 5.50 -10.12 20.83
N LEU A 53 4.84 -9.09 20.27
CA LEU A 53 4.53 -7.84 20.99
C LEU A 53 3.34 -7.98 21.95
N LEU A 54 2.26 -8.65 21.53
CA LEU A 54 1.00 -8.74 22.27
C LEU A 54 0.74 -10.13 22.87
N ARG A 55 1.63 -11.10 22.61
CA ARG A 55 1.65 -12.44 23.23
C ARG A 55 0.30 -13.15 23.10
N ARG A 56 -0.23 -13.68 24.20
CA ARG A 56 -1.49 -14.43 24.24
C ARG A 56 -2.67 -13.66 23.67
N GLN A 57 -2.66 -12.32 23.77
CA GLN A 57 -3.76 -11.49 23.28
C GLN A 57 -3.80 -11.40 21.75
N ALA A 58 -2.70 -11.71 21.06
CA ALA A 58 -2.67 -11.82 19.60
C ALA A 58 -3.11 -13.18 19.06
N LEU A 59 -3.30 -14.20 19.92
CA LEU A 59 -3.55 -15.57 19.45
C LEU A 59 -4.79 -15.65 18.58
N LEU A 60 -5.91 -15.06 18.98
CA LEU A 60 -7.17 -15.13 18.21
C LEU A 60 -7.01 -14.61 16.76
N PRO A 61 -6.58 -13.36 16.49
CA PRO A 61 -6.45 -12.90 15.11
C PRO A 61 -5.34 -13.63 14.33
N VAL A 62 -4.25 -14.05 14.99
CA VAL A 62 -3.18 -14.81 14.35
C VAL A 62 -3.66 -16.20 13.95
N THR A 63 -4.35 -16.93 14.84
CA THR A 63 -4.83 -18.28 14.54
C THR A 63 -5.89 -18.26 13.46
N LEU A 64 -6.84 -17.32 13.48
CA LEU A 64 -7.86 -17.23 12.42
C LEU A 64 -7.25 -16.92 11.06
N THR A 65 -6.28 -16.00 11.02
CA THR A 65 -5.57 -15.66 9.78
C THR A 65 -4.75 -16.85 9.28
N GLY A 66 -4.05 -17.56 10.17
CA GLY A 66 -3.24 -18.73 9.82
C GLY A 66 -4.08 -19.95 9.43
N LEU A 67 -5.18 -20.22 10.13
CA LEU A 67 -6.07 -21.34 9.82
C LEU A 67 -6.76 -21.19 8.46
N ALA A 68 -7.00 -19.96 8.00
CA ALA A 68 -7.54 -19.69 6.67
C ALA A 68 -6.63 -20.15 5.52
N VAL A 69 -5.35 -20.44 5.79
CA VAL A 69 -4.42 -21.03 4.82
C VAL A 69 -4.85 -22.45 4.44
N LEU A 70 -5.41 -23.23 5.36
CA LEU A 70 -5.75 -24.65 5.12
C LEU A 70 -6.82 -24.83 4.03
N PRO A 71 -8.04 -24.26 4.14
CA PRO A 71 -9.03 -24.31 3.07
C PRO A 71 -8.55 -23.60 1.79
N ALA A 72 -7.70 -22.58 1.89
CA ALA A 72 -7.13 -21.91 0.72
C ALA A 72 -6.17 -22.81 -0.06
N LEU A 73 -5.28 -23.53 0.63
CA LEU A 73 -4.39 -24.53 0.03
C LEU A 73 -5.18 -25.68 -0.58
N ALA A 74 -6.22 -26.13 0.12
CA ALA A 74 -7.10 -27.17 -0.38
C ALA A 74 -7.83 -26.70 -1.67
N GLY A 75 -8.35 -25.47 -1.67
CA GLY A 75 -8.91 -24.82 -2.85
C GLY A 75 -7.89 -24.67 -3.97
N TRP A 76 -6.65 -24.27 -3.67
CA TRP A 76 -5.56 -24.20 -4.65
C TRP A 76 -5.25 -25.56 -5.25
N TRP A 77 -5.27 -26.62 -4.45
CA TRP A 77 -5.06 -27.97 -4.97
C TRP A 77 -6.19 -28.42 -5.91
N TRP A 78 -7.45 -28.17 -5.56
CA TRP A 78 -8.61 -28.67 -6.32
C TRP A 78 -9.10 -27.78 -7.46
N LEU A 79 -8.99 -26.46 -7.33
CA LEU A 79 -9.63 -25.48 -8.20
C LEU A 79 -8.64 -24.68 -9.05
N ASN A 80 -7.33 -24.92 -8.92
CA ASN A 80 -6.34 -24.17 -9.70
C ASN A 80 -6.48 -24.47 -11.20
N PRO A 81 -6.92 -23.48 -12.01
CA PRO A 81 -7.15 -23.68 -13.44
C PRO A 81 -5.84 -23.85 -14.23
N PHE A 82 -4.69 -23.58 -13.61
CA PHE A 82 -3.35 -23.67 -14.23
C PHE A 82 -2.62 -24.97 -13.86
N ARG A 83 -3.33 -25.98 -13.34
CA ARG A 83 -2.74 -27.26 -12.93
C ARG A 83 -2.45 -28.18 -14.12
N GLU A 84 -3.14 -28.00 -15.24
CA GLU A 84 -2.94 -28.85 -16.42
C GLU A 84 -1.70 -28.40 -17.23
N PRO A 85 -0.79 -29.34 -17.59
CA PRO A 85 0.46 -29.04 -18.27
C PRO A 85 0.28 -28.46 -19.69
N GLU A 86 -0.90 -28.59 -20.29
CA GLU A 86 -1.23 -28.02 -21.62
C GLU A 86 -1.67 -26.55 -21.58
N SER A 87 -1.93 -25.99 -20.38
CA SER A 87 -2.22 -24.57 -20.21
C SER A 87 -0.91 -23.77 -20.24
N GLY A 88 -0.41 -23.54 -21.46
CA GLY A 88 0.92 -22.95 -21.73
C GLY A 88 1.36 -21.90 -20.72
N GLU A 89 2.40 -22.23 -19.96
CA GLU A 89 3.25 -21.38 -19.10
C GLU A 89 2.80 -19.92 -18.81
N VAL A 90 1.58 -19.69 -18.31
CA VAL A 90 1.10 -18.31 -18.06
C VAL A 90 1.84 -17.67 -16.86
N PHE A 91 2.43 -18.48 -15.96
CA PHE A 91 3.10 -18.02 -14.75
C PHE A 91 4.43 -18.74 -14.44
N THR A 92 5.23 -19.15 -15.42
CA THR A 92 6.61 -19.61 -15.13
C THR A 92 7.49 -18.41 -14.76
N ARG A 93 7.38 -17.97 -13.50
CA ARG A 93 8.26 -16.95 -12.91
C ARG A 93 9.56 -17.60 -12.50
N ASP A 94 10.54 -17.45 -13.38
CA ASP A 94 11.92 -17.87 -13.16
C ASP A 94 12.48 -17.28 -11.84
N ILE A 95 12.74 -18.15 -10.87
CA ILE A 95 13.34 -17.83 -9.57
C ILE A 95 14.81 -17.39 -9.70
N THR A 96 15.43 -17.63 -10.86
CA THR A 96 16.85 -17.32 -11.12
C THR A 96 17.07 -15.99 -11.83
N LYS A 97 16.00 -15.34 -12.33
CA LYS A 97 16.13 -13.98 -12.88
C LYS A 97 16.56 -13.03 -11.76
N VAL A 98 17.71 -12.39 -11.97
CA VAL A 98 18.26 -11.32 -11.12
C VAL A 98 17.13 -10.36 -10.80
N ASN A 99 16.85 -10.16 -9.50
CA ASN A 99 15.80 -9.27 -9.04
C ASN A 99 16.03 -7.87 -9.63
N ASP A 100 15.28 -7.50 -10.68
CA ASP A 100 15.30 -6.14 -11.29
C ASP A 100 15.12 -5.04 -10.23
N ARG A 101 14.58 -5.38 -9.05
CA ARG A 101 14.46 -4.49 -7.89
C ARG A 101 15.77 -3.85 -7.44
N LEU A 102 16.92 -4.55 -7.46
CA LEU A 102 18.18 -3.93 -7.05
C LEU A 102 18.59 -2.81 -8.01
N VAL A 103 18.34 -3.01 -9.31
CA VAL A 103 18.54 -1.99 -10.34
C VAL A 103 17.59 -0.82 -10.08
N LEU A 104 16.30 -1.09 -9.88
CA LEU A 104 15.29 -0.05 -9.59
C LEU A 104 15.58 0.74 -8.30
N TRP A 105 16.14 0.08 -7.28
CA TRP A 105 16.55 0.74 -6.04
C TRP A 105 17.77 1.63 -6.27
N SER A 106 18.73 1.17 -7.08
CA SER A 106 19.86 1.99 -7.50
C SER A 106 19.43 3.21 -8.32
N ASP A 107 18.44 3.04 -9.21
CA ASP A 107 17.87 4.13 -10.01
C ASP A 107 17.13 5.13 -9.12
N ALA A 108 16.30 4.66 -8.17
CA ALA A 108 15.64 5.53 -7.20
C ALA A 108 16.64 6.35 -6.36
N LEU A 109 17.71 5.71 -5.89
CA LEU A 109 18.76 6.42 -5.15
C LEU A 109 19.46 7.45 -6.05
N ARG A 110 19.82 7.08 -7.28
CA ARG A 110 20.41 8.01 -8.25
C ARG A 110 19.51 9.22 -8.48
N TYR A 111 18.23 9.01 -8.79
CA TYR A 111 17.25 10.10 -9.00
C TYR A 111 17.12 11.00 -7.77
N SER A 112 17.10 10.42 -6.56
CA SER A 112 17.00 11.19 -5.31
C SER A 112 18.24 12.05 -5.02
N ILE A 113 19.44 11.59 -5.42
CA ILE A 113 20.71 12.30 -5.20
C ILE A 113 20.89 13.38 -6.27
N GLU A 114 20.67 13.05 -7.54
CA GLU A 114 20.85 13.98 -8.67
C GLU A 114 19.86 15.15 -8.62
N ASN A 115 18.67 14.95 -8.05
CA ASN A 115 17.62 15.95 -7.98
C ASN A 115 17.32 16.37 -6.53
N PHE A 116 18.35 16.35 -5.68
CA PHE A 116 18.22 16.80 -4.30
C PHE A 116 17.85 18.30 -4.23
N PRO A 117 16.95 18.72 -3.32
CA PRO A 117 16.26 17.90 -2.32
C PRO A 117 14.90 17.36 -2.75
N PHE A 118 14.33 17.77 -3.88
CA PHE A 118 12.91 17.58 -4.20
C PHE A 118 12.59 16.35 -5.06
N GLY A 119 13.60 15.67 -5.61
CA GLY A 119 13.43 14.52 -6.49
C GLY A 119 13.14 14.92 -7.95
N ILE A 120 12.83 13.93 -8.79
CA ILE A 120 12.64 14.12 -10.24
C ILE A 120 11.27 14.66 -10.63
N GLY A 121 10.26 14.57 -9.77
CA GLY A 121 8.89 14.95 -10.11
C GLY A 121 7.88 13.80 -9.95
N PRO A 122 6.59 14.12 -9.79
CA PRO A 122 5.53 13.13 -9.70
C PRO A 122 5.46 12.28 -10.98
N MET A 123 5.29 10.96 -10.83
CA MET A 123 5.18 9.99 -11.94
C MET A 123 6.42 9.87 -12.84
N GLN A 124 7.48 10.66 -12.61
CA GLN A 124 8.67 10.69 -13.47
C GLN A 124 9.50 9.41 -13.36
N PHE A 125 9.32 8.62 -12.30
CA PHE A 125 9.93 7.29 -12.24
C PHE A 125 9.43 6.40 -13.39
N ALA A 126 8.18 6.57 -13.82
CA ALA A 126 7.62 5.88 -14.97
C ALA A 126 7.92 6.55 -16.32
N GLY A 127 8.52 7.73 -16.31
CA GLY A 127 8.86 8.55 -17.47
C GLY A 127 10.34 8.53 -17.84
N ASP A 128 11.16 7.71 -17.18
CA ASP A 128 12.61 7.67 -17.37
C ASP A 128 13.07 6.98 -18.67
N GLY A 129 12.13 6.61 -19.55
CA GLY A 129 12.35 5.99 -20.85
C GLY A 129 12.85 4.53 -20.77
N HIS A 130 13.09 4.00 -19.57
CA HIS A 130 13.48 2.61 -19.39
C HIS A 130 12.20 1.78 -19.19
N ILE A 131 11.83 1.01 -20.21
CA ILE A 131 10.61 0.17 -20.27
C ILE A 131 10.56 -0.94 -19.17
N ARG A 132 11.49 -0.93 -18.22
CA ARG A 132 11.67 -1.99 -17.22
C ARG A 132 10.60 -1.98 -16.14
N ASN A 133 10.37 -0.87 -15.42
CA ASN A 133 9.35 -0.79 -14.37
C ASN A 133 8.99 0.65 -13.97
N ALA A 134 7.73 0.82 -13.58
CA ALA A 134 7.11 2.11 -13.26
C ALA A 134 7.41 2.69 -11.87
N SER A 135 8.13 1.95 -11.03
CA SER A 135 8.34 2.28 -9.62
C SER A 135 9.48 1.50 -9.02
N ALA A 136 10.05 2.00 -7.93
CA ALA A 136 11.09 1.30 -7.17
C ALA A 136 10.58 0.07 -6.39
N HIS A 137 9.26 -0.17 -6.33
CA HIS A 137 8.64 -1.19 -5.48
C HIS A 137 9.02 -1.11 -3.99
N ASN A 138 9.47 0.05 -3.54
CA ASN A 138 9.81 0.38 -2.16
C ASN A 138 9.31 1.80 -1.90
N ILE A 139 8.41 1.97 -0.94
CA ILE A 139 7.76 3.27 -0.69
C ILE A 139 8.78 4.38 -0.39
N PHE A 140 9.81 4.13 0.42
CA PHE A 140 10.76 5.16 0.81
C PHE A 140 11.65 5.58 -0.35
N LEU A 141 12.17 4.61 -1.11
CA LEU A 141 13.00 4.88 -2.28
C LEU A 141 12.20 5.56 -3.39
N ASN A 142 10.96 5.12 -3.61
CA ASN A 142 10.08 5.74 -4.60
C ASN A 142 9.72 7.18 -4.22
N THR A 143 9.40 7.43 -2.94
CA THR A 143 9.17 8.79 -2.44
C THR A 143 10.43 9.64 -2.53
N ALA A 144 11.61 9.10 -2.20
CA ALA A 144 12.86 9.83 -2.31
C ALA A 144 13.17 10.22 -3.76
N ALA A 145 12.90 9.33 -4.71
CA ALA A 145 13.10 9.59 -6.13
C ALA A 145 12.13 10.66 -6.65
N GLU A 146 10.83 10.53 -6.43
CA GLU A 146 9.83 11.42 -7.06
C GLU A 146 9.56 12.72 -6.29
N TRP A 147 9.64 12.69 -4.96
CA TRP A 147 9.24 13.78 -4.06
C TRP A 147 10.35 14.21 -3.11
N GLY A 148 11.53 13.61 -3.23
CA GLY A 148 12.72 14.07 -2.56
C GLY A 148 13.00 13.41 -1.21
N LEU A 149 14.26 13.52 -0.80
CA LEU A 149 14.78 12.90 0.42
C LEU A 149 14.11 13.44 1.71
N PRO A 150 13.82 14.75 1.87
CA PRO A 150 13.16 15.25 3.07
C PRO A 150 11.79 14.60 3.33
N LEU A 151 10.97 14.43 2.29
CA LEU A 151 9.66 13.79 2.44
C LEU A 151 9.80 12.29 2.75
N ALA A 152 10.74 11.61 2.10
CA ALA A 152 11.02 10.20 2.38
C ALA A 152 11.48 9.98 3.84
N LEU A 153 12.33 10.86 4.36
CA LEU A 153 12.78 10.82 5.76
C LEU A 153 11.65 11.15 6.74
N ALA A 154 10.78 12.12 6.42
CA ALA A 154 9.60 12.42 7.23
C ALA A 154 8.65 11.21 7.30
N LEU A 155 8.41 10.54 6.17
CA LEU A 155 7.62 9.32 6.11
C LEU A 155 8.25 8.19 6.93
N LEU A 156 9.58 7.99 6.81
CA LEU A 156 10.31 7.02 7.61
C LEU A 156 10.18 7.34 9.11
N GLY A 157 10.33 8.60 9.49
CA GLY A 157 10.13 9.07 10.86
C GLY A 157 8.72 8.76 11.38
N LEU A 158 7.68 8.96 10.57
CA LEU A 158 6.30 8.62 10.92
C LEU A 158 6.12 7.11 11.14
N VAL A 159 6.72 6.28 10.29
CA VAL A 159 6.66 4.81 10.44
C VAL A 159 7.38 4.36 11.70
N LEU A 160 8.59 4.89 11.96
CA LEU A 160 9.35 4.61 13.18
C LEU A 160 8.60 5.07 14.44
N TYR A 161 7.95 6.23 14.38
CA TYR A 161 7.08 6.71 15.44
C TYR A 161 5.88 5.78 15.66
N GLY A 162 5.26 5.27 14.59
CA GLY A 162 4.21 4.26 14.66
C GLY A 162 4.67 2.97 15.33
N CYS A 163 5.84 2.45 14.95
CA CYS A 163 6.47 1.31 15.60
C CYS A 163 6.70 1.56 17.09
N TRP A 164 7.21 2.74 17.46
CA TRP A 164 7.39 3.13 18.86
C TRP A 164 6.06 3.19 19.63
N VAL A 165 5.01 3.78 19.05
CA VAL A 165 3.67 3.82 19.64
C VAL A 165 3.13 2.40 19.89
N ILE A 166 3.31 1.48 18.92
CA ILE A 166 2.89 0.08 19.06
C ILE A 166 3.63 -0.60 20.22
N VAL A 167 4.96 -0.45 20.30
CA VAL A 167 5.78 -1.04 21.37
C VAL A 167 5.43 -0.45 22.74
N LYS A 168 5.16 0.86 22.81
CA LYS A 168 4.71 1.50 24.04
C LYS A 168 3.35 0.96 24.47
N ARG A 169 2.38 0.94 23.55
CA ARG A 169 1.01 0.47 23.83
C ARG A 169 0.95 -1.02 24.15
N SER A 170 1.79 -1.86 23.57
CA SER A 170 1.81 -3.30 23.92
C SER A 170 2.15 -3.54 25.40
N ARG A 171 2.91 -2.62 26.01
CA ARG A 171 3.29 -2.65 27.43
C ARG A 171 2.28 -1.98 28.35
N THR A 172 1.66 -0.88 27.93
CA THR A 172 0.82 -0.05 28.81
C THR A 172 -0.69 -0.28 28.65
N MET A 173 -1.13 -0.83 27.52
CA MET A 173 -2.56 -1.02 27.23
C MET A 173 -3.18 -2.11 28.13
N PRO A 174 -4.44 -1.96 28.58
CA PRO A 174 -5.17 -3.02 29.26
C PRO A 174 -5.30 -4.29 28.40
N ASP A 175 -5.20 -5.46 29.03
CA ASP A 175 -5.24 -6.75 28.34
C ASP A 175 -6.54 -6.99 27.55
N GLN A 176 -7.66 -6.40 27.99
CA GLN A 176 -8.96 -6.52 27.32
C GLN A 176 -9.00 -5.86 25.93
N ASP A 177 -8.21 -4.82 25.71
CA ASP A 177 -8.18 -4.06 24.45
C ASP A 177 -7.15 -4.61 23.45
N LYS A 178 -6.16 -5.36 23.95
CA LYS A 178 -5.05 -5.91 23.16
C LYS A 178 -5.48 -6.82 21.99
N PRO A 179 -6.53 -7.67 22.07
CA PRO A 179 -6.96 -8.48 20.93
C PRO A 179 -7.45 -7.65 19.73
N ILE A 180 -8.16 -6.56 20.01
CA ILE A 180 -8.63 -5.62 18.99
C ILE A 180 -7.42 -4.88 18.41
N TYR A 181 -6.54 -4.38 19.28
CA TYR A 181 -5.33 -3.70 18.87
C TYR A 181 -4.40 -4.59 18.05
N ALA A 182 -4.33 -5.90 18.34
CA ALA A 182 -3.57 -6.88 17.57
C ALA A 182 -4.01 -6.94 16.11
N CYS A 183 -5.30 -6.83 15.82
CA CYS A 183 -5.80 -6.77 14.44
C CYS A 183 -5.27 -5.53 13.69
N LEU A 184 -5.16 -4.40 14.39
CA LEU A 184 -4.66 -3.14 13.83
C LEU A 184 -3.13 -3.19 13.64
N VAL A 185 -2.40 -3.75 14.60
CA VAL A 185 -0.95 -3.97 14.49
C VAL A 185 -0.63 -4.90 13.33
N MET A 186 -1.36 -6.01 13.17
CA MET A 186 -1.20 -6.90 12.02
C MET A 186 -1.43 -6.18 10.69
N ALA A 187 -2.47 -5.34 10.60
CA ALA A 187 -2.74 -4.56 9.41
C ALA A 187 -1.63 -3.53 9.10
N PHE A 188 -1.19 -2.78 10.11
CA PHE A 188 -0.11 -1.81 9.97
C PHE A 188 1.19 -2.47 9.51
N VAL A 189 1.65 -3.49 10.22
CA VAL A 189 2.89 -4.20 9.88
C VAL A 189 2.77 -4.85 8.51
N GLY A 190 1.64 -5.50 8.22
CA GLY A 190 1.40 -6.15 6.94
C GLY A 190 1.50 -5.17 5.78
N VAL A 191 0.82 -4.03 5.88
CA VAL A 191 0.88 -3.01 4.82
C VAL A 191 2.28 -2.42 4.70
N MET A 192 2.95 -2.08 5.81
CA MET A 192 4.29 -1.49 5.79
C MET A 192 5.31 -2.43 5.15
N VAL A 193 5.27 -3.72 5.48
CA VAL A 193 6.15 -4.73 4.88
C VAL A 193 5.80 -4.93 3.40
N ASN A 194 4.51 -5.04 3.06
CA ASN A 194 4.09 -5.23 1.68
C ASN A 194 4.51 -4.05 0.78
N ALA A 195 4.43 -2.81 1.27
CA ALA A 195 4.83 -1.60 0.56
C ALA A 195 6.35 -1.49 0.29
N GLN A 196 7.20 -2.33 0.92
CA GLN A 196 8.65 -2.36 0.65
C GLN A 196 9.03 -3.27 -0.52
N PHE A 197 8.12 -4.16 -0.93
CA PHE A 197 8.41 -5.20 -1.93
C PHE A 197 7.36 -5.28 -3.04
N SER A 198 6.28 -4.52 -2.92
CA SER A 198 5.25 -4.40 -3.94
C SER A 198 5.05 -2.93 -4.27
N GLY A 199 4.70 -2.65 -5.52
CA GLY A 199 4.33 -1.29 -5.96
C GLY A 199 2.91 -0.93 -5.50
N SER A 200 2.40 -1.58 -4.45
CA SER A 200 1.01 -1.44 -4.03
C SER A 200 0.70 -0.04 -3.53
N HIS A 201 1.68 0.70 -3.02
CA HIS A 201 1.47 2.09 -2.56
C HIS A 201 1.06 3.04 -3.69
N ILE A 202 1.28 2.67 -4.96
CA ILE A 202 0.87 3.44 -6.13
C ILE A 202 -0.57 3.11 -6.53
N ALA A 203 -1.07 1.92 -6.17
CA ALA A 203 -2.45 1.53 -6.44
C ALA A 203 -3.40 2.22 -5.44
N PRO A 204 -4.42 2.98 -5.89
CA PRO A 204 -5.26 3.80 -5.01
C PRO A 204 -5.97 3.04 -3.89
N LEU A 205 -6.46 1.83 -4.17
CA LEU A 205 -7.11 1.01 -3.15
C LEU A 205 -6.12 0.60 -2.04
N SER A 206 -4.91 0.23 -2.43
CA SER A 206 -3.87 -0.20 -1.49
C SER A 206 -3.30 0.97 -0.69
N SER A 207 -3.16 2.16 -1.29
CA SER A 207 -2.77 3.37 -0.56
C SER A 207 -3.85 3.84 0.41
N LEU A 208 -5.14 3.71 0.06
CA LEU A 208 -6.24 3.98 0.99
C LEU A 208 -6.20 3.02 2.18
N VAL A 209 -6.06 1.72 1.94
CA VAL A 209 -5.93 0.71 3.02
C VAL A 209 -4.72 1.01 3.90
N MET A 210 -3.62 1.49 3.33
CA MET A 210 -2.45 1.92 4.08
C MET A 210 -2.74 3.09 5.01
N VAL A 211 -3.33 4.18 4.50
CA VAL A 211 -3.68 5.35 5.31
C VAL A 211 -4.67 4.96 6.41
N LEU A 212 -5.65 4.11 6.10
CA LEU A 212 -6.60 3.61 7.10
C LEU A 212 -5.93 2.74 8.17
N ALA A 213 -5.00 1.85 7.81
CA ALA A 213 -4.28 1.03 8.78
C ALA A 213 -3.39 1.88 9.70
N ILE A 214 -2.69 2.86 9.14
CA ILE A 214 -1.89 3.83 9.88
C ILE A 214 -2.78 4.65 10.83
N GLY A 215 -3.84 5.25 10.30
CA GLY A 215 -4.79 6.06 11.06
C GLY A 215 -5.48 5.27 12.17
N ALA A 216 -5.86 4.02 11.91
CA ALA A 216 -6.48 3.16 12.92
C ALA A 216 -5.52 2.84 14.07
N VAL A 217 -4.24 2.56 13.80
CA VAL A 217 -3.25 2.32 14.86
C VAL A 217 -3.06 3.57 15.72
N PHE A 218 -2.88 4.75 15.12
CA PHE A 218 -2.67 5.98 15.89
C PHE A 218 -3.94 6.44 16.63
N GLY A 219 -5.08 6.39 15.95
CA GLY A 219 -6.38 6.85 16.45
C GLY A 219 -7.07 5.89 17.41
N TYR A 220 -6.59 4.65 17.56
CA TYR A 220 -7.18 3.71 18.52
C TYR A 220 -7.05 4.25 19.95
N ARG A 221 -8.19 4.33 20.64
CA ARG A 221 -8.30 4.72 22.04
C ARG A 221 -8.63 3.48 22.85
N ASP A 222 -7.77 3.17 23.80
CA ASP A 222 -8.02 2.10 24.76
C ASP A 222 -8.98 2.57 25.88
N SER A 223 -9.48 1.60 26.64
CA SER A 223 -10.43 1.81 27.74
C SER A 223 -9.86 2.61 28.92
N SER A 224 -8.54 2.80 29.01
CA SER A 224 -7.90 3.57 30.08
C SER A 224 -7.85 5.08 29.79
N GLN A 225 -8.09 5.49 28.55
CA GLN A 225 -8.04 6.91 28.18
C GLN A 225 -9.35 7.63 28.52
N PRO A 226 -9.30 8.79 29.21
CA PRO A 226 -10.50 9.53 29.58
C PRO A 226 -11.25 10.00 28.35
N VAL A 227 -12.59 9.94 28.37
CA VAL A 227 -13.43 10.44 27.27
C VAL A 227 -13.09 11.91 27.03
N PRO A 228 -12.81 12.34 25.78
CA PRO A 228 -12.53 13.73 25.51
C PRO A 228 -13.74 14.57 25.91
N VAL A 229 -13.57 15.43 26.92
CA VAL A 229 -14.57 16.45 27.24
C VAL A 229 -14.43 17.54 26.19
N VAL A 230 -15.49 17.74 25.41
CA VAL A 230 -15.52 18.82 24.40
C VAL A 230 -15.63 20.14 25.15
N ASP A 231 -14.52 20.82 25.33
CA ASP A 231 -14.49 22.14 25.96
C ASP A 231 -14.98 23.19 24.95
N ASN A 232 -16.27 23.54 25.04
CA ASN A 232 -16.95 24.50 24.16
C ASN A 232 -16.42 25.94 24.29
N THR A 233 -15.53 26.19 25.24
CA THR A 233 -14.90 27.49 25.55
C THR A 233 -13.53 27.66 24.91
N SER A 234 -12.94 26.59 24.36
CA SER A 234 -11.67 26.69 23.64
C SER A 234 -11.89 27.35 22.28
N SER A 235 -11.32 28.54 22.07
CA SER A 235 -11.28 29.13 20.73
C SER A 235 -10.51 28.15 19.85
N ARG A 236 -11.19 27.60 18.84
CA ARG A 236 -10.52 26.74 17.85
C ARG A 236 -9.45 27.61 17.21
N GLY A 237 -8.18 27.29 17.48
CA GLY A 237 -7.07 28.01 16.90
C GLY A 237 -7.20 28.05 15.38
N VAL A 238 -6.60 29.05 14.74
CA VAL A 238 -6.62 29.18 13.27
C VAL A 238 -5.90 28.01 12.58
N GLY A 239 -5.00 27.32 13.29
CA GLY A 239 -4.21 26.18 12.81
C GLY A 239 -5.04 25.03 12.21
N PRO A 240 -5.99 24.42 12.94
CA PRO A 240 -6.91 23.42 12.39
C PRO A 240 -7.66 23.87 11.13
N THR A 241 -8.12 25.13 11.08
CA THR A 241 -8.82 25.67 9.92
C THR A 241 -7.88 25.78 8.71
N ILE A 242 -6.65 26.28 8.91
CA ILE A 242 -5.63 26.34 7.85
C ILE A 242 -5.28 24.92 7.37
N LEU A 243 -5.06 23.98 8.28
CA LEU A 243 -4.77 22.59 7.92
C LEU A 243 -5.91 21.98 7.10
N TRP A 244 -7.15 22.19 7.51
CA TRP A 244 -8.31 21.73 6.75
C TRP A 244 -8.36 22.37 5.35
N LEU A 245 -8.13 23.67 5.24
CA LEU A 245 -8.08 24.37 3.95
C LEU A 245 -6.98 23.80 3.04
N VAL A 246 -5.77 23.58 3.58
CA VAL A 246 -4.67 22.95 2.84
C VAL A 246 -5.04 21.55 2.37
N MET A 247 -5.70 20.75 3.22
CA MET A 247 -6.18 19.41 2.84
C MET A 247 -7.24 19.46 1.74
N MET A 248 -8.17 20.44 1.78
CA MET A 248 -9.19 20.61 0.74
C MET A 248 -8.56 21.08 -0.57
N LEU A 249 -7.60 22.01 -0.53
CA LEU A 249 -6.87 22.45 -1.72
C LEU A 249 -6.08 21.30 -2.34
N ALA A 250 -5.41 20.48 -1.52
CA ALA A 250 -4.72 19.29 -1.99
C ALA A 250 -5.69 18.28 -2.63
N LEU A 251 -6.88 18.09 -2.05
CA LEU A 251 -7.91 17.22 -2.62
C LEU A 251 -8.42 17.75 -3.96
N ILE A 252 -8.69 19.05 -4.07
CA ILE A 252 -9.11 19.71 -5.32
C ILE A 252 -8.02 19.53 -6.38
N TYR A 253 -6.76 19.76 -6.04
CA TYR A 253 -5.63 19.54 -6.94
C TYR A 253 -5.56 18.08 -7.42
N LEU A 254 -5.68 17.11 -6.51
CA LEU A 254 -5.66 15.69 -6.88
C LEU A 254 -6.82 15.30 -7.80
N ILE A 255 -8.01 15.85 -7.59
CA ILE A 255 -9.17 15.64 -8.48
C ILE A 255 -8.88 16.24 -9.85
N TRP A 256 -8.39 17.48 -9.91
CA TRP A 256 -8.10 18.14 -11.18
C TRP A 256 -6.99 17.41 -11.95
N ALA A 257 -5.86 17.11 -11.31
CA ALA A 257 -4.77 16.33 -11.88
C ALA A 257 -5.26 14.94 -12.38
N GLY A 258 -6.14 14.29 -11.62
CA GLY A 258 -6.73 13.01 -12.00
C GLY A 258 -7.62 13.11 -13.24
N LEU A 259 -8.44 14.16 -13.36
CA LEU A 259 -9.29 14.38 -14.53
C LEU A 259 -8.46 14.70 -15.78
N GLU A 260 -7.41 15.51 -15.66
CA GLU A 260 -6.49 15.79 -16.79
C GLU A 260 -5.75 14.52 -17.23
N LEU A 261 -5.20 13.76 -16.28
CA LEU A 261 -4.56 12.47 -16.57
C LEU A 261 -5.52 11.50 -17.27
N TYR A 262 -6.79 11.49 -16.89
CA TYR A 262 -7.80 10.67 -17.55
C TYR A 262 -8.04 11.11 -19.00
N GLY A 263 -8.17 12.42 -19.25
CA GLY A 263 -8.30 12.98 -20.60
C GLY A 263 -7.14 12.55 -21.49
N LEU A 264 -5.91 12.79 -21.04
CA LEU A 264 -4.68 12.41 -21.73
C LEU A 264 -4.57 10.90 -21.96
N ALA A 265 -4.97 10.07 -21.00
CA ALA A 265 -4.98 8.62 -21.14
C ALA A 265 -5.95 8.15 -22.24
N MET A 266 -7.11 8.79 -22.36
CA MET A 266 -8.11 8.43 -23.38
C MET A 266 -7.68 8.90 -24.77
N GLU A 267 -7.16 10.11 -24.90
CA GLU A 267 -6.71 10.68 -26.17
C GLU A 267 -5.47 9.97 -26.72
N SER A 268 -4.52 9.61 -25.84
CA SER A 268 -3.28 8.94 -26.24
C SER A 268 -3.46 7.51 -26.72
N LYS A 269 -4.61 6.86 -26.43
CA LYS A 269 -4.81 5.44 -26.71
C LYS A 269 -4.58 5.08 -28.18
N GLN A 270 -5.20 5.83 -29.10
CA GLN A 270 -5.12 5.55 -30.53
C GLN A 270 -3.71 5.81 -31.07
N ARG A 271 -3.15 6.98 -30.75
CA ARG A 271 -1.81 7.40 -31.19
C ARG A 271 -0.71 6.47 -30.69
N CYS A 272 -0.82 6.03 -29.45
CA CYS A 272 0.08 5.06 -28.83
C CYS A 272 0.05 3.70 -29.54
N PHE A 273 -1.11 3.23 -30.02
CA PHE A 273 -1.20 2.00 -30.80
C PHE A 273 -0.57 2.12 -32.18
N GLU A 274 -0.76 3.26 -32.84
CA GLU A 274 -0.18 3.56 -34.14
C GLU A 274 1.34 3.66 -34.08
N GLU A 275 1.89 4.39 -33.10
CA GLU A 275 3.32 4.64 -32.96
C GLU A 275 4.11 3.45 -32.39
N ILE A 276 3.56 2.74 -31.38
CA ILE A 276 4.25 1.62 -30.73
C ILE A 276 4.05 0.32 -31.54
N GLY A 277 3.10 0.29 -32.48
CA GLY A 277 2.82 -0.86 -33.34
C GLY A 277 2.33 -2.09 -32.57
N ARG A 278 1.74 -1.88 -31.38
CA ARG A 278 1.26 -2.97 -30.50
C ARG A 278 -0.17 -2.70 -30.04
N PRO A 279 -1.14 -3.57 -30.37
CA PRO A 279 -2.56 -3.34 -30.12
C PRO A 279 -3.00 -3.72 -28.68
N TYR A 280 -2.09 -3.70 -27.69
CA TYR A 280 -2.43 -4.01 -26.32
C TYR A 280 -2.27 -2.80 -25.41
N LEU A 281 -3.22 -2.68 -24.47
CA LEU A 281 -3.23 -1.64 -23.46
C LEU A 281 -2.17 -1.92 -22.39
N TYR A 282 -1.65 -0.86 -21.78
CA TYR A 282 -0.88 -0.93 -20.55
C TYR A 282 -1.73 -0.39 -19.41
N PRO A 283 -2.72 -1.17 -18.94
CA PRO A 283 -3.64 -0.71 -17.92
C PRO A 283 -2.87 -0.45 -16.62
N ARG A 284 -3.02 0.77 -16.10
CA ARG A 284 -2.62 1.12 -14.72
C ARG A 284 -3.88 1.55 -13.98
N PHE A 285 -3.87 2.77 -13.42
CA PHE A 285 -5.10 3.41 -12.97
C PHE A 285 -6.06 3.67 -14.16
N TRP A 286 -5.49 3.90 -15.36
CA TRP A 286 -6.23 4.15 -16.59
C TRP A 286 -6.08 3.03 -17.61
N SER A 287 -6.95 3.04 -18.63
CA SER A 287 -6.94 2.09 -19.74
C SER A 287 -5.58 2.09 -20.47
N GLN A 288 -5.03 3.27 -20.76
CA GLN A 288 -3.65 3.49 -21.21
C GLN A 288 -2.88 4.26 -20.13
N GLY A 289 -1.97 3.58 -19.44
CA GLY A 289 -1.22 4.14 -18.31
C GLY A 289 0.22 4.53 -18.59
N ARG A 290 0.70 4.48 -19.85
CA ARG A 290 2.08 4.90 -20.19
C ARG A 290 2.18 6.42 -20.31
N LEU A 291 3.13 6.98 -19.57
CA LEU A 291 3.43 8.42 -19.60
C LEU A 291 3.89 8.86 -20.99
N GLU A 292 4.78 8.09 -21.63
CA GLU A 292 5.28 8.36 -22.98
C GLU A 292 4.15 8.53 -24.01
N CYS A 293 3.08 7.73 -23.89
CA CYS A 293 1.94 7.82 -24.78
C CYS A 293 1.14 9.11 -24.57
N MET A 294 0.98 9.54 -23.32
CA MET A 294 0.35 10.82 -23.01
C MET A 294 1.20 12.00 -23.49
N GLN A 295 2.53 11.90 -23.37
CA GLN A 295 3.49 12.89 -23.87
C GLN A 295 3.50 13.00 -25.40
N MET A 296 3.10 11.97 -26.15
CA MET A 296 2.92 12.06 -27.61
C MET A 296 1.74 12.97 -28.00
N VAL A 297 0.72 13.08 -27.14
CA VAL A 297 -0.42 13.98 -27.37
C VAL A 297 -0.04 15.39 -26.95
N GLU A 298 0.47 15.53 -25.73
CA GLU A 298 0.75 16.85 -25.14
C GLU A 298 2.07 16.82 -24.35
N PRO A 299 3.22 17.00 -25.04
CA PRO A 299 4.54 16.80 -24.42
C PRO A 299 4.87 17.83 -23.34
N ASN A 300 4.31 19.03 -23.46
CA ASN A 300 4.57 20.16 -22.56
C ASN A 300 3.48 20.32 -21.48
N HIS A 301 2.67 19.29 -21.25
CA HIS A 301 1.63 19.36 -20.23
C HIS A 301 2.25 19.45 -18.83
N TRP A 302 1.70 20.32 -17.98
CA TRP A 302 2.25 20.64 -16.65
C TRP A 302 2.37 19.43 -15.71
N LEU A 303 1.56 18.38 -15.93
CA LEU A 303 1.64 17.12 -15.20
C LEU A 303 2.96 16.35 -15.43
N PHE A 304 3.66 16.64 -16.53
CA PHE A 304 4.90 15.97 -16.91
C PHE A 304 6.14 16.77 -16.55
N SER A 305 5.98 17.96 -15.99
CA SER A 305 7.09 18.80 -15.58
C SER A 305 7.85 18.18 -14.42
N LYS A 306 9.18 18.29 -14.48
CA LYS A 306 10.07 17.93 -13.38
C LYS A 306 10.12 19.06 -12.36
N TRP A 307 10.48 18.77 -11.11
CA TRP A 307 10.68 19.83 -10.12
C TRP A 307 11.74 20.84 -10.56
N SER A 308 12.75 20.40 -11.30
CA SER A 308 13.78 21.26 -11.91
C SER A 308 13.24 22.28 -12.89
N ASP A 309 12.07 22.06 -13.49
CA ASP A 309 11.51 22.98 -14.48
C ASP A 309 10.85 24.21 -13.80
N TRP A 310 10.59 24.11 -12.49
CA TRP A 310 9.92 25.13 -11.68
C TRP A 310 10.86 25.88 -10.72
N LEU A 311 12.12 25.44 -10.58
CA LEU A 311 13.12 25.97 -9.66
C LEU A 311 14.23 26.70 -10.42
#